data_AF-A0A0V0YAQ8-F1
#
_entry.id   AF-A0A0V0YAQ8-F1
#
_cell.length_a   1.000
_cell.length_b   1.000
_cell.length_c   1.000
_cell.angle_alpha   90.00
_cell.angle_beta   90.00
_cell.angle_gamma   90.00
#
_symmetry.space_group_name_H-M   'P 1'
#
loop_
_entity.id
_entity.type
_entity.pdbx_description
1 polymer ?
#
loop_
_entity_poly.entity_id
_entity_poly.type
_entity_poly.pdbx_seq_one_letter_code
_entity_poly.pdbx_strand_id
1 'polypeptide(L)'
;MSTSGRQLPLLLQTALCHILFFSLLSSSFSASYNITHLPGFDGPLPFRLETGYVTMNETSGSELFYYFVESERNPSEDPLLLWLIGGPGCS
;
A
#
# COMPACT_ATOMS: atom_id res chain seq x y z
N MET A 1 8.62 4.43 52.12
CA MET A 1 9.13 5.02 50.86
C MET A 1 9.37 3.91 49.86
N SER A 2 8.40 3.59 49.00
CA SER A 2 8.60 2.67 47.87
C SER A 2 7.59 2.99 46.78
N THR A 3 7.89 4.02 45.97
CA THR A 3 7.08 4.42 44.81
C THR A 3 7.87 4.32 43.50
N SER A 4 9.19 4.10 43.55
CA SER A 4 10.08 4.16 42.38
C SER A 4 9.90 2.98 41.39
N GLY A 5 9.51 1.79 41.85
CA GLY A 5 9.40 0.59 40.98
C GLY A 5 8.13 0.50 40.12
N ARG A 6 7.08 1.27 40.42
CA ARG A 6 5.77 1.22 39.71
C ARG A 6 5.61 2.28 38.62
N GLN A 7 6.47 3.29 38.58
CA GLN A 7 6.39 4.39 37.60
C GLN A 7 6.93 4.00 36.22
N LEU A 8 7.97 3.17 36.17
CA LEU A 8 8.59 2.73 34.92
C LEU A 8 7.65 1.93 33.99
N PRO A 9 6.88 0.92 34.48
CA PRO A 9 5.96 0.18 33.61
C PRO A 9 4.77 1.03 33.14
N LEU A 10 4.33 2.02 33.93
CA LEU A 10 3.24 2.91 33.56
C LEU A 10 3.64 3.86 32.41
N LEU A 11 4.86 4.41 32.47
CA LEU A 11 5.43 5.24 31.40
C LEU A 11 5.58 4.45 30.09
N LEU A 12 6.05 3.20 30.19
CA LEU A 12 6.16 2.31 29.02
C LEU A 12 4.79 2.00 28.41
N GLN A 13 3.78 1.73 29.24
CA GLN A 13 2.40 1.49 28.79
C GLN A 13 1.83 2.72 28.06
N THR A 14 2.02 3.92 28.62
CA THR A 14 1.55 5.16 27.97
C THR A 14 2.26 5.43 26.65
N ALA A 15 3.58 5.19 26.59
CA ALA A 15 4.34 5.32 25.35
C ALA A 15 3.85 4.34 24.28
N LEU A 16 3.60 3.09 24.65
CA LEU A 16 3.07 2.07 23.75
C LEU A 16 1.69 2.46 23.19
N CYS A 17 0.81 2.99 24.05
CA CYS A 17 -0.51 3.49 23.62
C CYS A 17 -0.40 4.65 22.63
N HIS A 18 0.51 5.61 22.87
CA HIS A 18 0.71 6.72 21.95
C HIS A 18 1.30 6.28 20.60
N ILE A 19 2.23 5.31 20.62
CA ILE A 19 2.79 4.72 19.40
C ILE A 19 1.70 4.00 18.61
N LEU A 20 0.87 3.18 19.27
CA LEU A 20 -0.24 2.47 18.63
C LEU A 20 -1.28 3.45 18.04
N PHE A 21 -1.65 4.49 18.79
CA PHE A 21 -2.59 5.51 18.33
C PHE A 21 -2.06 6.28 17.12
N PHE A 22 -0.77 6.67 17.14
CA PHE A 22 -0.15 7.36 16.01
C PHE A 22 -0.02 6.45 14.78
N SER A 23 0.28 5.16 14.95
CA SER A 23 0.29 4.19 13.84
C SER A 23 -1.10 3.96 13.21
N LEU A 24 -2.16 3.94 14.03
CA LEU A 24 -3.54 3.82 13.54
C LEU A 24 -3.96 5.06 12.76
N LEU A 25 -3.57 6.25 13.22
CA LEU A 25 -3.88 7.51 12.53
C LEU A 25 -3.13 7.65 11.19
N SER A 26 -2.00 6.97 11.02
CA SER A 26 -1.15 7.05 9.82
C SER A 26 -1.50 6.00 8.76
N SER A 27 -2.52 5.17 8.98
CA SER A 27 -2.86 4.07 8.09
C SER A 27 -3.62 4.56 6.86
N SER A 28 -2.95 4.71 5.72
CA SER A 28 -3.61 4.93 4.43
C SER A 28 -4.23 3.62 3.94
N PHE A 29 -5.52 3.63 3.59
CA PHE A 29 -6.19 2.49 2.98
C PHE A 29 -5.91 2.50 1.47
N SER A 30 -4.94 1.71 1.00
CA SER A 30 -4.76 1.45 -0.43
C SER A 30 -5.27 0.05 -0.73
N ALA A 31 -6.32 -0.03 -1.55
CA ALA A 31 -6.87 -1.29 -2.02
C ALA A 31 -6.09 -1.73 -3.26
N SER A 32 -5.34 -2.82 -3.12
CA SER A 32 -4.62 -3.49 -4.19
C SER A 32 -5.04 -4.96 -4.29
N TYR A 33 -5.09 -5.47 -5.51
CA TYR A 33 -5.57 -6.81 -5.85
C TYR A 33 -4.56 -7.50 -6.75
N ASN A 34 -4.12 -8.68 -6.33
CA ASN A 34 -3.37 -9.57 -7.20
C ASN A 34 -4.32 -10.32 -8.13
N ILE A 35 -4.14 -10.15 -9.43
CA ILE A 35 -4.96 -10.79 -10.46
C ILE A 35 -4.21 -12.01 -10.96
N THR A 36 -4.81 -13.19 -10.77
CA THR A 36 -4.23 -14.47 -11.23
C THR A 36 -4.91 -15.03 -12.48
N HIS A 37 -6.11 -14.53 -12.84
CA HIS A 37 -6.89 -14.98 -14.00
C HIS A 37 -7.57 -13.78 -14.65
N LEU A 38 -7.65 -13.77 -15.97
CA LEU A 38 -8.37 -12.75 -16.74
C LEU A 38 -9.42 -13.41 -17.63
N PRO A 39 -10.62 -12.81 -17.78
CA PRO A 39 -11.57 -13.23 -18.79
C PRO A 39 -10.93 -13.22 -20.18
N GLY A 40 -11.06 -14.31 -20.93
CA GLY A 40 -10.47 -14.45 -22.27
C GLY A 40 -9.00 -14.89 -22.28
N PHE A 41 -8.39 -15.11 -21.11
CA PHE A 41 -7.09 -15.78 -21.00
C PHE A 41 -7.29 -17.20 -20.45
N ASP A 42 -6.82 -18.19 -21.20
CA ASP A 42 -6.95 -19.59 -20.80
C ASP A 42 -5.90 -19.94 -19.74
N GLY A 43 -6.36 -20.23 -18.51
CA GLY A 43 -5.51 -20.63 -17.39
C GLY A 43 -4.99 -19.46 -16.54
N PRO A 44 -4.05 -19.73 -15.62
CA PRO A 44 -3.46 -18.70 -14.76
C PRO A 44 -2.52 -17.79 -15.56
N LEU A 45 -2.46 -16.51 -15.19
CA LEU A 45 -1.51 -15.58 -15.79
C LEU A 45 -0.06 -16.04 -15.54
N PRO A 46 0.81 -15.98 -16.57
CA PRO A 46 2.21 -16.40 -16.45
C PRO A 46 3.09 -15.36 -15.72
N PHE A 47 2.54 -14.19 -15.40
CA PHE A 47 3.22 -13.10 -14.71
C PHE A 47 2.38 -12.57 -13.54
N ARG A 48 3.03 -11.89 -12.60
CA ARG A 48 2.35 -11.24 -11.46
C ARG A 48 1.75 -9.92 -11.92
N LEU A 49 0.42 -9.89 -12.00
CA LEU A 49 -0.37 -8.70 -12.23
C LEU A 49 -1.00 -8.22 -10.92
N GLU A 50 -0.81 -6.95 -10.61
CA GLU A 50 -1.44 -6.27 -9.50
C GLU A 50 -2.21 -5.05 -10.03
N THR A 51 -3.43 -4.83 -9.52
CA THR A 51 -4.23 -3.65 -9.84
C THR A 51 -4.71 -2.99 -8.57
N GLY A 52 -4.90 -1.68 -8.59
CA GLY A 52 -5.35 -0.97 -7.40
C GLY A 52 -5.63 0.49 -7.64
N TYR A 53 -5.95 1.17 -6.55
CA TYR A 53 -6.21 2.60 -6.53
C TYR A 53 -5.21 3.32 -5.62
N VAL A 54 -4.69 4.45 -6.10
CA VAL A 54 -3.86 5.38 -5.35
C VAL A 54 -4.64 6.68 -5.19
N THR A 55 -4.96 7.05 -3.95
CA THR A 55 -5.62 8.32 -3.65
C THR A 55 -4.69 9.49 -3.95
N MET A 56 -5.11 10.38 -4.85
CA MET A 56 -4.37 11.59 -5.23
C MET A 56 -4.79 12.82 -4.43
N ASN A 57 -6.04 12.83 -3.96
CA ASN A 57 -6.56 13.91 -3.13
C ASN A 57 -7.63 13.39 -2.18
N GLU A 58 -7.35 13.43 -0.88
CA GLU A 58 -8.26 12.93 0.16
C GLU A 58 -9.51 13.81 0.33
N THR A 59 -9.41 15.11 0.04
CA THR A 59 -10.54 16.05 0.20
C THR A 59 -11.56 15.89 -0.91
N SER A 60 -11.12 15.72 -2.15
CA SER A 60 -12.00 15.45 -3.30
C SER A 60 -12.29 13.96 -3.49
N GLY A 61 -11.58 13.08 -2.78
CA GLY A 61 -11.66 11.63 -2.95
C GLY A 61 -11.19 11.17 -4.32
N SER A 62 -10.30 11.92 -4.97
CA SER A 62 -9.82 11.59 -6.32
C SER A 62 -8.75 10.49 -6.25
N GLU A 63 -8.91 9.46 -7.07
CA GLU A 63 -8.04 8.27 -7.08
C GLU A 63 -7.58 7.95 -8.51
N LEU A 64 -6.36 7.41 -8.62
CA LEU A 64 -5.81 6.87 -9.86
C LEU A 64 -5.81 5.35 -9.80
N PHE A 65 -6.40 4.74 -10.82
CA PHE A 65 -6.31 3.31 -11.04
C PHE A 65 -5.00 2.95 -11.75
N TYR A 66 -4.40 1.80 -11.40
CA TYR A 66 -3.17 1.32 -12.04
C TYR A 66 -3.21 -0.17 -12.38
N TYR A 67 -2.39 -0.53 -13.38
CA TYR A 67 -1.91 -1.89 -13.62
C TYR A 67 -0.41 -1.93 -13.33
N PHE A 68 0.02 -2.83 -12.44
CA PHE A 68 1.41 -3.11 -12.16
C PHE A 68 1.73 -4.54 -12.61
N VAL A 69 2.58 -4.66 -13.62
CA VAL A 69 3.09 -5.94 -14.10
C VAL A 69 4.51 -6.07 -13.63
N GLU A 70 4.77 -7.10 -12.82
CA GLU A 70 6.10 -7.36 -12.29
C GLU A 70 7.04 -7.94 -13.37
N SER A 71 8.33 -7.60 -13.32
CA SER A 71 9.29 -8.13 -14.29
C SER A 71 9.38 -9.65 -14.22
N GLU A 72 9.43 -10.31 -15.37
CA GLU A 72 9.56 -11.78 -15.44
C GLU A 72 11.00 -12.27 -15.25
N ARG A 73 11.99 -11.38 -15.18
CA ARG A 73 13.42 -11.74 -15.01
C ARG A 73 13.87 -11.73 -13.55
N ASN A 74 14.18 -10.55 -13.00
CA ASN A 74 14.56 -10.39 -11.61
C ASN A 74 13.86 -9.14 -11.04
N PRO A 75 12.62 -9.30 -10.55
CA PRO A 75 11.81 -8.18 -10.04
C PRO A 75 12.49 -7.29 -9.01
N SER A 76 13.40 -7.86 -8.21
CA SER A 76 14.10 -7.15 -7.13
C SER A 76 15.26 -6.29 -7.63
N GLU A 77 15.76 -6.53 -8.84
CA GLU A 77 16.90 -5.81 -9.44
C GLU A 77 16.52 -5.03 -10.70
N ASP A 78 15.44 -5.43 -11.37
CA ASP A 78 14.99 -4.80 -12.60
C ASP A 78 14.42 -3.40 -12.32
N PRO A 79 14.60 -2.45 -13.26
CA PRO A 79 14.15 -1.08 -13.06
C PRO A 79 12.62 -0.97 -13.09
N LEU A 80 12.10 0.02 -12.37
CA LEU A 80 10.70 0.40 -12.45
C LEU A 80 10.46 1.29 -13.69
N LEU A 81 9.47 0.92 -14.51
CA LEU A 81 9.00 1.73 -15.63
C LEU A 81 7.60 2.28 -15.32
N LEU A 82 7.46 3.60 -15.37
CA LEU A 82 6.16 4.27 -15.30
C LEU A 82 5.71 4.64 -16.72
N TRP A 83 4.53 4.15 -17.09
CA TRP A 83 3.91 4.44 -18.38
C TRP A 83 2.66 5.30 -18.19
N LEU A 84 2.66 6.50 -18.78
CA LEU A 84 1.54 7.44 -18.74
C LEU A 84 1.11 7.76 -20.17
N ILE A 85 -0.18 7.62 -20.44
CA ILE A 85 -0.76 8.03 -21.71
C ILE A 85 -0.90 9.56 -21.74
N GLY A 86 -0.60 10.16 -22.89
CA GLY A 86 -0.70 11.61 -23.09
C GLY A 86 -2.13 12.08 -23.36
N GLY A 87 -2.26 13.31 -23.87
CA GLY A 87 -3.57 13.93 -24.12
C GLY A 87 -4.35 14.23 -22.82
N PRO A 88 -5.39 15.07 -22.87
CA PRO A 88 -6.27 15.24 -21.73
C PRO A 88 -7.30 14.10 -21.66
N GLY A 89 -7.26 13.31 -20.59
CA GLY A 89 -8.31 12.34 -20.25
C GLY A 89 -8.25 11.00 -21.01
N CYS A 90 -7.19 10.74 -21.77
CA CYS A 90 -6.96 9.42 -22.34
C CYS A 90 -6.51 8.44 -21.25
N SER A 91 -6.91 7.17 -21.41
CA SER A 91 -6.42 6.05 -20.59
C SER A 91 -5.24 5.37 -21.24
#